data_AF-A0A7W1WK04-F1
#
_entry.id   AF-A0A7W1WK04-F1
#
_cell.length_a   1.000
_cell.length_b   1.000
_cell.length_c   1.000
_cell.angle_alpha   90.00
_cell.angle_beta   90.00
_cell.angle_gamma   90.00
#
_symmetry.space_group_name_H-M   'P 1'
#
loop_
_entity.id
_entity.type
_entity.pdbx_description
1 polymer ?
#
loop_
_entity_poly.entity_id
_entity_poly.type
_entity_poly.pdbx_seq_one_letter_code
_entity_poly.pdbx_strand_id
1 'polypeptide(L)' 'MPPELTNWRDEQHAWRDTAILFDQSHHIPEMYLKGPDAFKLANYLGIRCFEKFLPGKA' A
#
# COMPACT_ATOMS: atom_id res chain seq x y z
N MET A 1 -16.61 6.47 -3.79
CA MET A 1 -16.18 7.77 -3.23
C MET A 1 -16.29 8.85 -4.29
N PRO A 2 -16.46 10.13 -3.90
CA PRO A 2 -16.47 11.22 -4.88
C PRO A 2 -15.11 11.30 -5.59
N PRO A 3 -15.07 11.64 -6.89
CA PRO A 3 -13.81 11.78 -7.62
C PRO A 3 -12.96 12.98 -7.15
N GLU A 4 -13.60 13.99 -6.56
CA GLU A 4 -12.98 15.20 -6.01
C GLU A 4 -13.77 15.63 -4.76
N LEU A 5 -13.09 16.10 -3.71
CA LEU A 5 -13.72 16.70 -2.53
C LEU A 5 -13.82 18.23 -2.67
N THR A 6 -12.82 18.85 -3.32
CA THR A 6 -12.80 20.28 -3.63
C THR A 6 -12.59 20.49 -5.13
N ASN A 7 -11.38 20.21 -5.61
CA ASN A 7 -11.01 19.99 -7.01
C ASN A 7 -9.61 19.36 -7.03
N TRP A 8 -9.26 18.66 -8.12
CA TRP A 8 -7.97 17.94 -8.19
C TRP A 8 -6.73 18.83 -8.08
N ARG A 9 -6.79 20.12 -8.48
CA ARG A 9 -5.62 21.02 -8.45
C ARG A 9 -5.28 21.40 -7.03
N ASP A 10 -6.29 21.86 -6.28
CA ASP A 10 -6.10 22.24 -4.88
C ASP A 10 -5.70 21.03 -4.02
N GLU A 11 -6.23 19.85 -4.32
CA GLU A 11 -5.83 18.59 -3.66
C GLU A 11 -4.36 18.21 -3.95
N GLN A 12 -3.89 18.40 -5.19
CA GLN A 12 -2.47 18.21 -5.54
C GLN A 12 -1.57 19.29 -4.92
N HIS A 13 -2.00 20.55 -4.90
CA HIS A 13 -1.28 21.62 -4.20
C HIS A 13 -1.17 21.31 -2.70
N ALA A 14 -2.24 20.85 -2.07
CA ALA A 14 -2.25 20.49 -0.65
C ALA A 14 -1.29 19.34 -0.32
N TRP A 15 -1.15 18.34 -1.20
CA TRP A 15 -0.12 17.29 -1.06
C TRP A 15 1.29 17.88 -1.00
N ARG A 16 1.57 18.91 -1.80
CA ARG A 16 2.92 19.51 -1.88
C ARG A 16 3.22 20.48 -0.74
N ASP A 17 2.24 21.31 -0.40
CA ASP A 17 2.45 22.55 0.37
C ASP A 17 1.86 22.47 1.79
N THR A 18 0.98 21.51 2.07
CA THR A 18 0.34 21.34 3.39
C THR A 18 0.22 19.86 3.79
N ALA A 19 -1.00 19.33 3.92
CA ALA A 19 -1.27 17.94 4.25
C ALA A 19 -2.60 17.48 3.61
N ILE A 20 -2.71 16.19 3.33
CA ILE A 20 -3.91 15.56 2.76
C ILE A 20 -4.20 14.22 3.43
N LEU A 21 -5.43 13.73 3.27
CA LEU A 21 -5.83 12.38 3.63
C LEU A 21 -6.15 11.60 2.36
N PHE A 22 -5.28 10.64 2.00
CA PHE A 22 -5.57 9.70 0.92
C PHE A 22 -6.45 8.56 1.43
N ASP A 23 -7.68 8.44 0.90
CA ASP A 23 -8.54 7.28 1.17
C ASP A 23 -8.19 6.13 0.21
N GLN A 24 -7.42 5.16 0.71
CA GLN A 24 -7.01 3.96 -0.03
C GLN A 24 -7.93 2.75 0.20
N SER A 25 -9.05 2.91 0.92
CA SER A 25 -9.84 1.79 1.48
C SER A 25 -10.61 0.98 0.43
N HIS A 26 -10.71 1.48 -0.82
CA HIS A 26 -11.67 0.95 -1.80
C HIS A 26 -11.05 0.50 -3.13
N HIS A 27 -9.79 0.86 -3.42
CA HIS A 27 -9.19 0.62 -4.75
C HIS A 27 -8.22 -0.57 -4.78
N ILE A 28 -7.65 -0.95 -3.64
CA ILE A 28 -6.64 -2.03 -3.58
C ILE A 28 -7.27 -3.31 -3.03
N PRO A 29 -7.21 -4.44 -3.75
CA PRO A 29 -7.61 -5.73 -3.18
C PRO A 29 -6.62 -6.15 -2.10
N GLU A 30 -7.13 -6.53 -0.92
CA GLU A 30 -6.31 -7.02 0.18
C GLU A 30 -6.19 -8.55 0.16
N MET A 31 -4.98 -9.06 0.38
CA MET A 31 -4.72 -10.49 0.50
C MET A 31 -4.03 -10.81 1.83
N TYR A 32 -4.68 -11.63 2.65
CA TYR A 32 -4.17 -12.07 3.95
C TYR A 32 -3.60 -13.49 3.83
N LEU A 33 -2.28 -13.62 3.85
CA LEU A 33 -1.59 -14.91 3.78
C LEU A 33 -1.13 -15.37 5.18
N LYS A 34 -1.54 -16.57 5.60
CA LYS A 34 -1.20 -17.16 6.90
C LYS A 34 -0.81 -18.62 6.75
N GLY A 35 0.04 -19.11 7.66
CA GLY A 35 0.50 -20.50 7.70
C GLY A 35 2.02 -20.61 7.82
N PRO A 36 2.54 -21.80 8.15
CA PRO A 36 3.98 -22.01 8.40
C PRO A 36 4.85 -21.72 7.18
N ASP A 37 4.31 -21.87 5.96
CA ASP A 37 5.04 -21.68 4.71
C ASP A 37 4.66 -20.40 3.95
N ALA A 38 3.86 -19.50 4.55
CA ALA A 38 3.45 -18.25 3.93
C ALA A 38 4.64 -17.43 3.40
N PHE A 39 5.71 -17.34 4.20
CA PHE A 39 6.93 -16.63 3.82
C PHE A 39 7.70 -17.34 2.70
N LYS A 40 7.74 -18.67 2.70
CA LYS A 40 8.38 -19.46 1.65
C LYS A 40 7.68 -19.26 0.31
N LEU A 41 6.34 -19.23 0.31
CA LEU A 41 5.55 -18.96 -0.89
C LEU A 41 5.87 -17.57 -1.48
N ALA A 42 5.89 -16.54 -0.63
CA ALA A 42 6.23 -15.17 -1.06
C ALA A 42 7.65 -15.09 -1.66
N ASN A 43 8.63 -15.77 -1.05
CA ASN A 43 10.00 -15.81 -1.55
C ASN A 43 10.17 -16.64 -2.83
N TYR A 44 9.32 -17.63 -3.05
CA TYR A 44 9.33 -18.43 -4.28
C TYR A 44 8.73 -17.68 -5.48
N LEU A 45 7.65 -16.92 -5.26
CA LEU A 45 6.94 -16.20 -6.33
C LEU A 45 7.49 -14.80 -6.60
N GLY A 46 8.04 -14.14 -5.58
CA GLY A 46 8.57 -12.79 -5.70
C GLY A 46 9.94 -12.74 -6.36
N ILE A 47 10.17 -11.74 -7.21
CA ILE A 47 11.48 -11.50 -7.83
C ILE A 47 12.50 -10.88 -6.86
N ARG A 48 12.05 -10.36 -5.72
CA ARG A 48 12.91 -9.76 -4.69
C ARG A 48 13.39 -10.82 -3.71
N CYS A 49 14.61 -10.67 -3.21
CA CYS A 49 15.16 -11.53 -2.17
C CYS A 49 14.53 -11.20 -0.82
N PHE A 50 13.94 -12.21 -0.16
CA PHE A 50 13.38 -12.07 1.19
C PHE A 50 14.30 -12.62 2.30
N GLU A 51 15.53 -13.07 2.03
CA GLU A 51 16.39 -13.78 3.00
C GLU A 51 16.60 -13.07 4.34
N LYS A 52 16.52 -11.73 4.38
CA LYS A 52 16.69 -10.91 5.60
C LYS A 52 15.46 -10.09 5.95
N PHE A 53 14.30 -10.43 5.39
CA PHE A 53 13.07 -9.71 5.64
C PHE A 53 12.47 -10.13 6.99
N LEU A 54 12.15 -9.15 7.85
CA LEU A 54 11.68 -9.34 9.22
C LEU A 54 10.35 -8.59 9.43
N PRO A 55 9.52 -9.00 10.42
CA PRO A 55 8.32 -8.27 10.79
C PRO A 55 8.59 -6.78 11.10
N GLY A 56 7.67 -5.90 10.72
CA GLY A 56 7.83 -4.44 10.85
C GLY A 56 8.55 -3.78 9.68
N LYS A 57 8.76 -4.51 8.58
CA LYS A 57 9.20 -4.00 7.28
C LYS A 57 8.07 -4.22 6.27
N ALA A 58 7.93 -3.30 5.32
CA ALA A 58 6.99 -3.35 4.20
C ALA A 58 7.71 -2.90 2.93
#